data_AF-A0A1M6XIA8-F1
#
_entry.id   AF-A0A1M6XIA8-F1
#
_cell.length_a   1.000
_cell.length_b   1.000
_cell.length_c   1.000
_cell.angle_alpha   90.00
_cell.angle_beta   90.00
_cell.angle_gamma   90.00
#
_symmetry.space_group_name_H-M   'P 1'
#
loop_
_entity.id
_entity.type
_entity.pdbx_description
1 polymer ?
#
loop_
_entity_poly.entity_id
_entity_poly.type
_entity_poly.pdbx_seq_one_letter_code
_entity_poly.pdbx_strand_id
1 'polypeptide(L)'
;LSYAETVAKYDLSFCCLKKWLRKYRHGGYEELLAIKPRGRPPKMPKPKKSSNGMSELERLREENEYLKAENAYLKKLKALDQEVNAEMFGIGPRSSEN
;
A
#
# COMPACT_ATOMS: atom_id res chain seq x y z
N LEU A 1 16.77 -43.56 -15.98
CA LEU A 1 17.33 -42.79 -17.10
C LEU A 1 18.74 -42.36 -16.74
N SER A 2 19.71 -42.74 -17.56
CA SER A 2 21.07 -42.20 -17.47
C SER A 2 21.11 -40.76 -18.00
N TYR A 3 22.17 -40.01 -17.67
CA TYR A 3 22.34 -38.65 -18.19
C TYR A 3 22.47 -38.62 -19.72
N ALA A 4 23.10 -39.64 -20.31
CA ALA A 4 23.25 -39.77 -21.75
C ALA A 4 21.90 -40.00 -22.44
N GLU A 5 21.07 -40.90 -21.90
CA GLU A 5 19.70 -41.14 -22.38
C GLU A 5 18.85 -39.87 -22.32
N THR A 6 18.99 -39.09 -21.23
CA THR A 6 18.21 -37.86 -21.04
C THR A 6 18.63 -36.78 -22.06
N VAL A 7 19.93 -36.63 -22.29
CA VAL A 7 20.46 -35.71 -23.31
C VAL A 7 19.94 -36.07 -24.70
N ALA A 8 20.01 -37.34 -25.07
CA ALA A 8 19.55 -37.81 -26.38
C ALA A 8 18.03 -37.68 -26.54
N LYS A 9 17.25 -38.01 -25.50
CA LYS A 9 15.78 -37.98 -25.54
C LYS A 9 15.20 -36.57 -25.70
N TYR A 10 15.84 -35.58 -25.09
CA TYR A 10 15.34 -34.20 -25.05
C TYR A 10 16.18 -33.21 -25.89
N ASP A 11 17.11 -33.73 -26.70
CA ASP A 11 18.04 -32.94 -27.52
C ASP A 11 18.72 -31.80 -26.72
N LEU A 12 19.20 -32.13 -25.51
CA LEU A 12 19.82 -31.18 -24.60
C LEU A 12 21.33 -31.27 -24.65
N SER A 13 22.03 -30.14 -24.60
CA SER A 13 23.47 -30.20 -24.34
C SER A 13 23.76 -30.76 -22.94
N PHE A 14 24.77 -31.63 -22.84
CA PHE A 14 25.21 -32.20 -21.56
C PHE A 14 25.59 -31.11 -20.54
N CYS A 15 26.17 -30.00 -21.01
CA CYS A 15 26.48 -28.83 -20.20
C CYS A 15 25.22 -28.17 -19.60
N CYS A 16 24.10 -28.13 -20.34
CA CYS A 16 22.84 -27.61 -19.82
C CYS A 16 22.27 -28.51 -18.73
N LEU A 17 22.25 -29.83 -18.98
CA LEU A 17 21.75 -30.81 -18.02
C LEU A 17 22.51 -30.74 -16.68
N LYS A 18 23.86 -30.66 -16.73
CA LYS A 18 24.68 -30.46 -15.52
C LYS A 18 24.34 -29.18 -14.77
N LYS A 19 24.13 -28.06 -15.47
CA LYS A 19 23.77 -26.78 -14.85
C LYS A 19 22.42 -26.87 -14.14
N TRP A 20 21.43 -27.52 -14.76
CA TRP A 20 20.11 -27.74 -14.15
C TRP A 20 20.18 -28.64 -12.93
N LEU A 21 20.92 -29.75 -13.01
CA LEU A 21 21.12 -30.65 -11.87
C LEU A 21 21.80 -29.95 -10.69
N ARG A 22 22.79 -29.10 -10.96
CA ARG A 22 23.46 -28.33 -9.90
C ARG A 22 22.48 -27.39 -9.19
N LYS A 23 21.64 -26.66 -9.94
CA LYS A 23 20.61 -25.79 -9.37
C LYS A 23 19.59 -26.59 -8.56
N TYR A 24 19.10 -27.68 -9.13
CA TYR A 24 18.11 -28.54 -8.47
C TYR A 24 18.65 -29.15 -7.17
N ARG A 25 19.92 -29.58 -7.15
CA ARG A 25 20.55 -30.10 -5.92
C ARG A 25 20.82 -29.01 -4.88
N HIS A 26 20.97 -27.76 -5.29
CA HIS A 26 21.27 -26.67 -4.38
C HIS A 26 20.01 -26.11 -3.70
N GLY A 27 18.95 -25.85 -4.47
CA GLY A 27 17.74 -25.20 -3.97
C GLY A 27 16.43 -25.81 -4.48
N GLY A 28 16.48 -27.06 -4.94
CA GLY A 28 15.30 -27.77 -5.41
C GLY A 28 14.68 -27.16 -6.66
N TYR A 29 13.36 -27.30 -6.77
CA TYR A 29 12.59 -26.85 -7.91
C TYR A 29 12.50 -25.31 -8.00
N GLU A 30 12.42 -24.64 -6.84
CA GLU A 30 12.37 -23.18 -6.75
C GLU A 30 13.58 -22.52 -7.41
N GLU A 31 14.79 -23.02 -7.14
CA GLU A 31 15.99 -22.45 -7.74
C GLU A 31 16.15 -22.80 -9.23
N LEU A 32 15.64 -23.96 -9.65
CA LEU A 32 15.63 -24.33 -11.05
C LEU A 32 14.76 -23.36 -11.88
N LEU A 33 13.60 -22.97 -11.35
CA LEU A 33 12.66 -22.06 -11.99
C LEU A 33 12.95 -20.57 -11.78
N ALA A 34 13.82 -20.21 -10.84
CA ALA A 34 14.13 -18.82 -10.54
C ALA A 34 14.65 -18.04 -11.77
N ILE A 35 13.85 -17.07 -12.22
CA ILE A 35 14.24 -16.11 -13.27
C ILE A 35 15.10 -15.03 -12.63
N LYS A 36 16.43 -15.21 -12.70
CA LYS A 36 17.37 -14.17 -12.26
C LYS A 36 17.45 -13.07 -13.32
N PRO A 37 17.45 -11.77 -12.93
CA PRO A 37 17.62 -10.68 -13.87
C PRO A 37 18.95 -10.87 -14.62
N ARG A 38 18.89 -10.85 -15.95
CA ARG A 38 20.08 -10.97 -16.80
C ARG A 38 20.81 -9.64 -16.82
N GLY A 39 22.14 -9.68 -16.63
CA GLY A 39 23.01 -8.51 -16.73
C GLY A 39 23.61 -8.06 -15.40
N ARG A 40 24.33 -6.93 -15.44
CA ARG A 40 24.98 -6.35 -14.26
C ARG A 40 23.91 -5.75 -13.34
N PRO A 41 23.97 -5.99 -12.01
CA PRO A 41 23.10 -5.28 -11.09
C PRO A 41 23.32 -3.76 -11.22
N PRO A 42 22.25 -2.95 -11.08
CA PRO A 42 22.37 -1.50 -11.20
C PRO A 42 23.30 -0.95 -10.11
N LYS A 43 24.11 0.06 -10.45
CA LYS A 43 25.06 0.70 -9.51
C LYS A 43 24.35 1.37 -8.33
N MET A 44 23.10 1.80 -8.53
CA MET A 44 22.22 2.38 -7.51
C MET A 44 20.85 1.70 -7.60
N PRO A 45 20.21 1.35 -6.46
CA PRO A 45 18.84 0.86 -6.47
C PRO A 45 17.91 1.96 -7.02
N LYS A 46 16.95 1.58 -7.88
CA LYS A 46 15.88 2.51 -8.27
C LYS A 46 15.09 2.88 -7.01
N PRO A 47 14.69 4.15 -6.83
CA PRO A 47 13.80 4.51 -5.74
C PRO A 47 12.53 3.67 -5.87
N LYS A 48 12.17 2.97 -4.79
CA LYS A 48 10.92 2.22 -4.73
C LYS A 48 9.80 3.24 -4.91
N LYS A 49 9.04 3.15 -6.02
CA LYS A 49 7.73 3.78 -6.08
C LYS A 49 6.91 3.11 -4.99
N SER A 50 6.60 3.81 -3.91
CA SER A 50 5.65 3.32 -2.92
C SER A 50 4.30 3.21 -3.62
N SER A 51 3.94 2.01 -4.06
CA SER A 51 2.58 1.68 -4.48
C SER A 51 1.70 1.46 -3.25
N ASN A 52 1.82 2.35 -2.25
CA ASN A 52 1.01 2.28 -1.06
C ASN A 52 -0.31 2.97 -1.41
N GLY A 53 -1.40 2.20 -1.34
CA GLY A 53 -2.77 2.68 -1.53
C GLY A 53 -3.06 3.91 -0.68
N MET A 54 -3.97 4.75 -1.18
CA MET A 54 -4.32 6.10 -0.72
C MET A 54 -3.13 6.92 -0.21
N SER A 55 -2.76 7.96 -0.95
CA SER A 55 -1.74 8.90 -0.47
C SER A 55 -2.11 9.35 0.94
N GLU A 56 -1.15 9.48 1.85
CA GLU A 56 -1.40 10.01 3.21
C GLU A 56 -2.20 11.32 3.15
N LEU A 57 -1.93 12.12 2.12
CA LEU A 57 -2.66 13.34 1.80
C LEU A 57 -4.15 13.11 1.50
N GLU A 58 -4.50 12.02 0.83
CA GLU A 58 -5.87 11.62 0.53
C GLU A 58 -6.61 11.17 1.79
N ARG A 59 -5.99 10.32 2.62
CA ARG A 59 -6.53 9.92 3.93
C ARG A 59 -6.81 11.13 4.82
N LEU A 60 -5.86 12.08 4.87
CA LEU A 60 -6.00 13.31 5.66
C LEU A 60 -7.11 14.23 5.13
N ARG A 61 -7.39 14.20 3.82
CA ARG A 61 -8.50 14.98 3.23
C ARG A 61 -9.86 14.40 3.63
N GLU A 62 -10.02 13.08 3.53
CA GLU A 62 -11.25 12.39 3.96
C GLU A 62 -11.54 12.64 5.45
N GLU A 63 -10.52 12.50 6.30
CA GLU A 63 -10.64 12.76 7.74
C GLU A 63 -11.02 14.22 8.03
N ASN A 64 -10.43 15.18 7.30
CA ASN A 64 -10.80 16.59 7.42
C ASN A 64 -12.25 16.87 7.00
N GLU A 65 -12.72 16.23 5.93
CA GLU A 65 -14.11 16.40 5.47
C GLU A 65 -15.11 15.82 6.48
N TYR A 66 -14.81 14.64 7.02
CA TYR A 66 -15.60 14.03 8.08
C TYR A 66 -15.67 14.93 9.33
N LEU A 67 -14.52 15.42 9.82
CA LEU A 67 -14.46 16.31 10.97
C LEU A 67 -15.19 17.64 10.73
N LYS A 68 -15.18 18.16 9.50
CA LYS A 68 -15.96 19.37 9.15
C LYS A 68 -17.46 19.12 9.22
N ALA A 69 -17.93 17.96 8.76
CA ALA A 69 -19.35 17.58 8.85
C ALA A 69 -19.78 17.44 10.32
N GLU A 70 -18.98 16.76 11.14
CA GLU A 70 -19.24 16.60 12.57
C GLU A 70 -19.28 17.96 13.30
N ASN A 71 -18.30 18.83 13.03
CA ASN A 71 -18.28 20.17 13.60
C ASN A 71 -19.49 21.02 13.19
N ALA A 72 -19.93 20.92 11.94
CA ALA A 72 -21.12 21.62 11.47
C ALA A 72 -22.37 21.14 12.20
N TYR A 73 -22.50 19.84 12.44
CA TYR A 73 -23.59 19.26 13.21
C TYR A 73 -23.57 19.76 14.67
N LEU A 74 -22.43 19.70 15.34
CA LEU A 74 -22.28 20.18 16.72
C LEU A 74 -22.59 21.68 16.86
N LYS A 75 -22.19 22.50 15.88
CA LYS A 75 -22.53 23.94 15.87
C LYS A 75 -24.04 24.18 15.77
N LYS A 76 -24.75 23.41 14.95
CA LYS A 76 -26.21 23.50 14.87
C LYS A 76 -26.88 23.14 16.19
N LEU A 77 -26.44 22.07 16.85
CA LEU A 77 -26.96 21.70 18.16
C LEU A 77 -26.72 22.79 19.21
N LYS A 78 -25.52 23.37 19.24
CA LYS A 78 -25.21 24.49 20.14
C LYS A 78 -26.08 25.72 19.87
N ALA A 79 -26.36 26.03 18.61
CA ALA A 79 -27.24 27.15 18.25
C ALA A 79 -28.66 26.93 18.78
N LEU A 80 -29.22 25.74 18.59
CA LEU A 80 -30.56 25.40 19.10
C LEU A 80 -30.62 25.44 20.63
N ASP A 81 -29.61 24.91 21.31
CA ASP A 81 -29.56 24.96 22.78
C ASP A 81 -29.45 26.41 23.28
N GLN A 82 -28.69 27.26 22.60
CA GLN A 82 -28.63 28.69 22.90
C GLN A 82 -29.97 29.40 22.67
N GLU A 83 -30.68 29.08 21.59
CA GLU A 83 -32.02 29.62 21.29
C GLU A 83 -33.03 29.20 22.38
N VAL A 84 -33.10 27.90 22.70
CA VAL A 84 -33.99 27.38 23.75
C VAL A 84 -33.67 27.99 25.12
N ASN A 85 -32.39 28.08 25.48
CA ASN A 85 -32.01 28.71 26.75
C ASN A 85 -32.30 30.21 26.79
N ALA A 86 -32.13 30.92 25.67
CA ALA A 86 -32.49 32.34 25.56
C ALA A 86 -34.00 32.56 25.70
N GLU A 87 -34.81 31.68 25.10
CA GLU A 87 -36.27 31.70 25.21
C GLU A 87 -36.75 31.32 26.62
N MET A 88 -36.18 30.27 27.21
CA MET A 88 -36.61 29.71 28.50
C MET A 88 -36.18 30.58 29.69
N PHE A 89 -34.98 31.16 29.65
CA PHE A 89 -34.43 31.91 30.77
C PHE A 89 -34.35 33.43 30.54
N GLY A 90 -34.77 33.94 29.37
CA GLY A 90 -34.86 35.38 29.10
C GLY A 90 -33.51 36.12 29.11
N ILE A 91 -32.39 35.40 29.15
CA ILE A 91 -31.03 35.97 29.14
C ILE A 91 -30.51 35.87 27.70
N GLY A 92 -31.00 36.77 26.84
CA GLY A 92 -30.43 36.96 25.51
C GLY A 92 -28.99 37.48 25.60
N PRO A 93 -28.13 37.19 24.61
CA PRO A 93 -26.75 37.66 24.61
C PRO A 93 -26.74 39.19 24.64
N ARG A 94 -26.13 39.77 25.68
CA ARG A 94 -25.96 41.20 25.83
C ARG A 94 -25.15 41.69 24.63
N SER A 95 -25.81 42.39 23.70
CA SER A 95 -25.19 43.03 22.55
C SER A 95 -24.06 43.93 23.04
N SER A 96 -22.82 43.57 22.75
CA SER A 96 -21.67 44.42 23.01
C SER A 96 -21.60 45.44 21.89
N GLU A 97 -22.15 46.64 22.11
CA GLU A 97 -21.79 47.83 21.34
C GLU A 97 -20.33 48.18 21.63
N ASN A 98 -19.54 48.35 20.57
CA ASN A 98 -18.33 49.17 20.49
C ASN A 98 -18.10 49.53 19.02
#